data_AF-A0AA35TPK3-F1
#
_entry.id   AF-A0AA35TPK3-F1
#
_cell.length_a   1.000
_cell.length_b   1.000
_cell.length_c   1.000
_cell.angle_alpha   90.00
_cell.angle_beta   90.00
_cell.angle_gamma   90.00
#
_symmetry.space_group_name_H-M   'P 1'
#
loop_
_entity.id
_entity.type
_entity.pdbx_description
1 polymer ?
#
loop_
_entity_poly.entity_id
_entity_poly.type
_entity_poly.pdbx_seq_one_letter_code
_entity_poly.pdbx_strand_id
1 'polypeptide(L)'
;MLSEVVHVQVDVNDYQTRKSGSSKWLVATQVGSQSDEVRRLAKELKAFPWVGVALETSASSSGGRVYCVLPMPLEVTCNLPVHVNGTFSLNDERRELKWQTIERRNDPSAQWNHLLVRELLPPCYAMLLLAHAKILLEPDQFCQAWPDTSKVTGTPWQEILKPLLKTLFSSEVIPFSKPGGFPTWIKVSSAVFVPRGVTLQEAVKTALVACGVKLVAIKDRIWNALMFSNVAYVTVSPSLARAELRKTPSSYTGLSRQQKLELLRYCLSDNQYGDMQNLALLPLANGTFTLYLFGTYRNSAVYLCTAQCPRHLLPSLEGELVDDSIDPHIYAKLNAIASGVYNSNLHVLTVHSVASLLARVLPNQNKICLPYSKFDMQWLERLWYWIPGKACICFKTCR
;
A
#
# COMPACT_ATOMS: atom_id res chain seq x y z
N MET A 1 -11.16 33.64 16.48
CA MET A 1 -10.27 32.47 16.67
C MET A 1 -8.97 32.82 16.00
N LEU A 2 -7.86 32.70 16.72
CA LEU A 2 -6.51 33.01 16.23
C LEU A 2 -5.65 31.76 16.43
N SER A 3 -4.87 31.42 15.41
CA SER A 3 -4.00 30.25 15.39
C SER A 3 -2.68 30.66 14.76
N GLU A 4 -1.57 30.30 15.41
CA GLU A 4 -0.22 30.67 14.98
C GLU A 4 0.75 29.51 15.22
N VAL A 5 1.76 29.38 14.35
CA VAL A 5 2.92 28.52 14.56
C VAL A 5 4.19 29.35 14.42
N VAL A 6 5.07 29.23 15.41
CA VAL A 6 6.35 29.95 15.47
C VAL A 6 7.49 28.95 15.61
N HIS A 7 8.60 29.22 14.93
CA HIS A 7 9.86 28.54 15.17
C HIS A 7 10.63 29.29 16.26
N VAL A 8 11.00 28.60 17.33
CA VAL A 8 11.73 29.16 18.48
C VAL A 8 13.05 28.41 18.62
N GLN A 9 14.17 29.14 18.63
CA GLN A 9 15.45 28.59 19.05
C GLN A 9 15.70 29.01 20.50
N VAL A 10 16.02 28.04 21.35
CA VAL A 10 16.28 28.24 22.76
C VAL A 10 17.71 27.80 23.06
N ASP A 11 18.54 28.77 23.44
CA ASP A 11 19.92 28.56 23.83
C ASP A 11 20.03 28.72 25.37
N VAL A 12 20.38 27.63 26.04
CA VAL A 12 20.53 27.56 27.50
C VAL A 12 22.01 27.49 27.83
N ASN A 13 22.51 28.51 28.52
CA ASN A 13 23.88 28.54 29.05
C ASN A 13 23.83 28.40 30.57
N ASP A 14 24.28 27.25 31.06
CA ASP A 14 24.53 27.07 32.48
C ASP A 14 25.95 27.55 32.80
N TYR A 15 26.04 28.77 33.33
CA TYR A 15 27.30 29.41 33.68
C TYR A 15 28.02 28.70 34.85
N GLN A 16 27.31 27.93 35.67
CA GLN A 16 27.91 27.19 36.79
C GLN A 16 28.56 25.88 36.33
N THR A 17 27.90 25.16 35.41
CA THR A 17 28.43 23.90 34.87
C THR A 17 29.23 24.06 33.57
N ARG A 18 29.31 25.28 33.02
CA ARG A 18 29.87 25.61 31.68
C ARG A 18 29.27 24.76 30.55
N LYS A 19 28.04 24.28 30.72
CA LYS A 19 27.31 23.54 29.69
C LYS A 19 26.43 24.52 28.93
N SER A 20 26.59 24.54 27.61
CA SER A 20 25.69 25.20 26.68
C SER A 20 24.85 24.14 25.96
N GLY A 21 23.53 24.28 25.97
CA GLY A 21 22.60 23.48 25.19
C GLY A 21 21.81 24.36 24.24
N SER A 22 21.71 23.97 22.97
CA SER A 22 20.84 24.62 21.99
C SER A 22 19.72 23.66 21.62
N SER A 23 18.48 24.14 21.62
CA SER A 23 17.30 23.36 21.23
C SER A 23 16.42 24.16 20.28
N LYS A 24 15.83 23.48 19.29
CA LYS A 24 14.95 24.10 18.29
C LYS A 24 13.54 23.56 18.44
N TRP A 25 12.58 24.46 18.55
CA TRP A 25 11.20 24.15 18.86
C TRP A 25 10.25 24.68 17.79
N LEU A 26 9.26 23.88 17.45
CA LEU A 26 8.04 24.35 16.82
C LEU A 26 6.98 24.50 17.89
N VAL A 27 6.40 25.69 17.98
CA VAL A 27 5.35 26.00 18.95
C VAL A 27 4.12 26.45 18.18
N ALA A 28 3.02 25.74 18.38
CA ALA A 28 1.72 26.14 17.87
C ALA A 28 0.83 26.58 19.02
N THR A 29 0.05 27.63 18.80
CA THR A 29 -0.94 28.09 19.77
C THR A 29 -2.28 28.30 19.09
N GLN A 30 -3.33 28.12 19.87
CA GLN A 30 -4.69 28.38 19.46
C GLN A 30 -5.44 29.11 20.56
N VAL A 31 -6.03 30.24 20.16
CA VAL A 31 -6.82 31.13 20.99
C VAL A 31 -8.26 31.18 20.47
N GLY A 32 -9.21 30.93 21.34
CA GLY A 32 -10.62 30.91 21.01
C GLY A 32 -11.08 29.60 20.36
N SER A 33 -12.38 29.53 20.13
CA SER A 33 -13.03 28.43 19.41
C SER A 33 -14.25 28.92 18.65
N GLN A 34 -14.58 28.22 17.56
CA GLN A 34 -15.84 28.42 16.84
C GLN A 34 -17.00 27.66 17.49
N SER A 35 -16.73 26.72 18.41
CA SER A 35 -17.74 25.95 19.12
C SER A 35 -18.53 26.83 20.11
N ASP A 36 -19.85 26.83 19.96
CA ASP A 36 -20.78 27.51 20.88
C ASP A 36 -20.66 26.98 22.31
N GLU A 37 -20.42 25.68 22.45
CA GLU A 37 -20.26 25.03 23.75
C GLU A 37 -19.03 25.55 24.49
N VAL A 38 -17.90 25.66 23.79
CA VAL A 38 -16.67 26.26 24.34
C VAL A 38 -16.90 27.71 24.73
N ARG A 39 -17.53 28.50 23.85
CA ARG A 39 -17.78 29.93 24.11
C ARG A 39 -18.68 30.15 25.33
N ARG A 40 -19.74 29.34 25.46
CA ARG A 40 -20.66 29.38 26.61
C ARG A 40 -19.91 29.06 27.90
N LEU A 41 -19.16 27.96 27.92
CA LEU A 41 -18.46 27.50 29.12
C LEU A 41 -17.29 28.41 29.51
N ALA A 42 -16.58 28.98 28.54
CA ALA A 42 -15.57 30.02 28.76
C ALA A 42 -16.16 31.22 29.51
N LYS A 43 -17.36 31.67 29.13
CA LYS A 43 -18.05 32.79 29.79
C LYS A 43 -18.49 32.42 31.22
N GLU A 44 -19.04 31.23 31.40
CA GLU A 44 -19.49 30.72 32.70
C GLU A 44 -18.34 30.61 33.70
N LEU A 45 -17.22 30.02 33.27
CA LEU A 45 -16.03 29.81 34.08
C LEU A 45 -15.12 31.06 34.16
N LYS A 46 -15.44 32.13 33.41
CA LYS A 46 -14.57 33.29 33.21
C LYS A 46 -13.15 32.89 32.76
N ALA A 47 -13.08 31.81 31.97
CA ALA A 47 -11.85 31.23 31.48
C ALA A 47 -11.55 31.70 30.05
N PHE A 48 -10.26 31.79 29.73
CA PHE A 48 -9.81 32.16 28.40
C PHE A 48 -9.49 30.90 27.59
N PRO A 49 -10.23 30.57 26.50
CA PRO A 49 -10.00 29.35 25.72
C PRO A 49 -8.65 29.41 24.99
N TRP A 50 -7.62 28.78 25.58
CA TRP A 50 -6.29 28.75 25.00
C TRP A 50 -5.59 27.42 25.21
N VAL A 51 -4.94 26.95 24.15
CA VAL A 51 -4.06 25.78 24.16
C VAL A 51 -2.81 26.06 23.34
N GLY A 52 -1.73 25.37 23.67
CA GLY A 52 -0.50 25.36 22.89
C GLY A 52 0.14 23.99 22.87
N VAL A 53 0.84 23.68 21.79
CA VAL A 53 1.70 22.50 21.68
C VAL A 53 3.10 22.89 21.28
N ALA A 54 4.09 22.20 21.81
CA ALA A 54 5.49 22.41 21.45
C ALA A 54 6.19 21.09 21.14
N LEU A 55 6.96 21.08 20.07
CA LEU A 55 7.74 19.94 19.59
C LEU A 55 9.19 20.35 19.43
N GLU A 56 10.10 19.63 20.08
CA GLU A 56 11.53 19.77 19.83
C GLU A 56 11.89 19.07 18.53
N THR A 57 12.61 19.77 17.66
CA THR A 57 13.03 19.29 16.32
C THR A 57 14.46 18.76 16.32
N SER A 58 15.26 19.06 17.34
CA SER A 58 16.68 18.73 17.44
C SER A 58 16.99 17.44 18.19
N ALA A 59 16.04 16.86 18.93
CA ALA A 59 16.27 15.73 19.82
C ALA A 59 15.28 14.58 19.58
N SER A 60 15.71 13.35 19.88
CA SER A 60 14.81 12.20 19.96
C SER A 60 13.82 12.43 21.12
N SER A 61 12.52 12.50 20.80
CA SER A 61 11.46 12.93 21.74
C SER A 61 11.54 12.23 23.10
N SER A 62 11.78 12.97 24.19
CA SER A 62 11.79 12.47 25.57
C SER A 62 10.39 12.34 26.20
N GLY A 63 9.34 12.31 25.39
CA GLY A 63 7.95 12.32 25.83
C GLY A 63 7.40 13.73 26.10
N GLY A 64 6.10 13.91 25.88
CA GLY A 64 5.38 15.15 26.12
C GLY A 64 5.18 15.44 27.61
N ARG A 65 5.14 16.73 27.96
CA ARG A 65 4.85 17.23 29.30
C ARG A 65 3.61 18.09 29.26
N VAL A 66 2.87 18.10 30.36
CA VAL A 66 1.66 18.90 30.51
C VAL A 66 1.98 20.17 31.30
N TYR A 67 1.46 21.28 30.82
CA TYR A 67 1.53 22.58 31.44
C TYR A 67 0.11 23.15 31.58
N CYS A 68 -0.12 23.87 32.67
CA CYS A 68 -1.28 24.73 32.84
C CYS A 68 -0.76 26.12 33.20
N VAL A 69 -0.23 26.83 32.20
CA VAL A 69 0.65 28.01 32.33
C VAL A 69 1.99 27.67 32.99
N LEU A 70 1.98 26.92 34.10
CA LEU A 70 3.15 26.37 34.78
C LEU A 70 3.28 24.86 34.54
N PRO A 71 4.49 24.27 34.71
CA PRO A 71 4.68 22.83 34.58
C PRO A 71 3.85 22.06 35.60
N MET A 72 3.12 21.04 35.15
CA MET A 72 2.48 20.09 36.05
C MET A 72 3.53 19.12 36.67
N PRO A 73 3.19 18.44 37.78
CA PRO A 73 4.00 17.36 38.33
C PRO A 73 4.38 16.31 37.27
N LEU A 74 5.54 15.66 37.42
CA LEU A 74 6.10 14.76 36.40
C LEU A 74 5.23 13.53 36.15
N GLU A 75 4.41 13.17 37.13
CA GLU A 75 3.46 12.05 37.07
C GLU A 75 2.28 12.35 36.14
N VAL A 76 1.97 13.63 35.90
CA VAL A 76 0.90 14.05 35.00
C VAL A 76 1.39 14.01 33.56
N THR A 77 0.97 12.97 32.85
CA THR A 77 1.36 12.72 31.46
C THR A 77 0.17 12.85 30.51
N CYS A 78 0.46 13.25 29.26
CA CYS A 78 -0.53 13.25 28.17
C CYS A 78 -0.35 12.09 27.18
N ASN A 79 0.73 11.30 27.33
CA ASN A 79 1.12 10.22 26.41
C ASN A 79 1.28 10.66 24.94
N LEU A 80 1.34 11.97 24.69
CA LEU A 80 1.67 12.55 23.39
C LEU A 80 3.18 12.80 23.29
N PRO A 81 3.76 12.79 22.08
CA PRO A 81 5.18 13.11 21.88
C PRO A 81 5.50 14.61 21.91
N VAL A 82 4.50 15.46 22.21
CA VAL A 82 4.64 16.93 22.26
C VAL A 82 4.32 17.45 23.65
N HIS A 83 4.92 18.56 24.02
CA HIS A 83 4.46 19.31 25.19
C HIS A 83 3.10 19.93 24.90
N VAL A 84 2.23 19.93 25.90
CA VAL A 84 0.88 20.51 25.82
C VAL A 84 0.74 21.54 26.93
N ASN A 85 0.29 22.74 26.57
CA ASN A 85 -0.07 23.80 27.49
C ASN A 85 -1.51 24.24 27.24
N GLY A 86 -2.15 24.79 28.25
CA GLY A 86 -3.49 25.34 28.11
C GLY A 86 -4.04 25.89 29.41
N THR A 87 -5.19 26.54 29.31
CA THR A 87 -5.94 27.03 30.48
C THR A 87 -6.75 25.91 31.13
N PHE A 88 -6.11 24.80 31.48
CA PHE A 88 -6.79 23.65 32.04
C PHE A 88 -7.30 23.94 33.47
N SER A 89 -8.43 23.35 33.83
CA SER A 89 -8.90 23.34 35.22
C SER A 89 -8.19 22.25 36.00
N LEU A 90 -7.72 22.58 37.21
CA LEU A 90 -7.04 21.65 38.10
C LEU A 90 -7.99 21.12 39.17
N ASN A 91 -7.62 20.01 39.82
CA ASN A 91 -8.26 19.58 41.06
C ASN A 91 -7.94 20.54 42.23
N ASP A 92 -8.59 20.36 43.38
CA ASP A 92 -8.46 21.26 44.54
C ASP A 92 -7.02 21.33 45.07
N GLU A 93 -6.32 20.19 45.04
CA GLU A 93 -4.89 20.07 45.40
C GLU A 93 -3.95 20.67 44.35
N ARG A 94 -4.47 21.03 43.18
CA ARG A 94 -3.73 21.58 42.03
C ARG A 94 -2.59 20.70 41.54
N ARG A 95 -2.68 19.39 41.78
CA ARG A 95 -1.67 18.40 41.39
C ARG A 95 -2.01 17.66 40.11
N GLU A 96 -3.29 17.67 39.71
CA GLU A 96 -3.77 16.98 38.52
C GLU A 96 -4.77 17.82 37.72
N LEU A 97 -4.93 17.46 36.45
CA LEU A 97 -6.01 18.02 35.63
C LEU A 97 -7.36 17.42 36.05
N LYS A 98 -8.39 18.25 36.06
CA LYS A 98 -9.75 17.80 36.38
C LYS A 98 -10.38 17.09 35.18
N TRP A 99 -10.80 15.84 35.34
CA TRP A 99 -11.44 15.05 34.28
C TRP A 99 -12.85 14.62 34.65
N GLN A 100 -13.68 14.35 33.64
CA GLN A 100 -15.03 13.84 33.87
C GLN A 100 -14.97 12.43 34.42
N THR A 101 -15.75 12.17 35.46
CA THR A 101 -15.96 10.84 36.03
C THR A 101 -17.45 10.48 35.95
N ILE A 102 -17.77 9.20 36.17
CA ILE A 102 -19.17 8.72 36.19
C ILE A 102 -19.99 9.52 37.21
N GLU A 103 -19.42 9.84 38.36
CA GLU A 103 -20.08 10.57 39.45
C GLU A 103 -20.14 12.09 39.20
N ARG A 104 -19.24 12.65 38.39
CA ARG A 104 -19.09 14.11 38.17
C ARG A 104 -19.26 14.51 36.71
N ARG A 105 -20.21 13.89 36.01
CA ARG A 105 -20.44 14.13 34.58
C ARG A 105 -20.80 15.59 34.24
N ASN A 106 -21.44 16.29 35.18
CA ASN A 106 -21.93 17.66 35.01
C ASN A 106 -20.99 18.73 35.61
N ASP A 107 -19.75 18.38 35.97
CA ASP A 107 -18.79 19.35 36.49
C ASP A 107 -18.29 20.28 35.36
N PRO A 108 -18.60 21.60 35.41
CA PRO A 108 -18.22 22.54 34.35
C PRO A 108 -16.71 22.61 34.13
N SER A 109 -15.91 22.47 35.20
CA SER A 109 -14.44 22.51 35.10
C SER A 109 -13.87 21.24 34.44
N ALA A 110 -14.49 20.08 34.67
CA ALA A 110 -14.10 18.85 33.99
C ALA A 110 -14.52 18.86 32.52
N GLN A 111 -15.72 19.37 32.23
CA GLN A 111 -16.22 19.56 30.86
C GLN A 111 -15.33 20.53 30.08
N TRP A 112 -14.80 21.57 30.74
CA TRP A 112 -13.87 22.52 30.14
C TRP A 112 -12.61 21.83 29.61
N ASN A 113 -11.96 21.00 30.41
CA ASN A 113 -10.78 20.24 29.97
C ASN A 113 -11.10 19.28 28.82
N HIS A 114 -12.24 18.58 28.89
CA HIS A 114 -12.71 17.73 27.79
C HIS A 114 -12.85 18.51 26.48
N LEU A 115 -13.47 19.70 26.53
CA LEU A 115 -13.64 20.55 25.34
C LEU A 115 -12.32 21.12 24.84
N LEU A 116 -11.39 21.51 25.71
CA LEU A 116 -10.06 21.94 25.28
C LEU A 116 -9.34 20.83 24.49
N VAL A 117 -9.38 19.60 24.99
CA VAL A 117 -8.73 18.44 24.34
C VAL A 117 -9.45 18.00 23.06
N ARG A 118 -10.79 18.09 23.00
CA ARG A 118 -11.58 17.63 21.86
C ARG A 118 -11.72 18.66 20.74
N GLU A 119 -11.76 19.96 21.07
CA GLU A 119 -12.12 21.02 20.12
C GLU A 119 -10.95 21.96 19.79
N LEU A 120 -10.08 22.28 20.76
CA LEU A 120 -9.02 23.27 20.55
C LEU A 120 -7.67 22.62 20.25
N LEU A 121 -7.32 21.59 21.01
CA LEU A 121 -6.02 20.92 20.89
C LEU A 121 -5.83 20.23 19.53
N PRO A 122 -6.84 19.58 18.91
CA PRO A 122 -6.64 18.88 17.65
C PRO A 122 -6.26 19.78 16.48
N PRO A 123 -6.96 20.88 16.16
CA PRO A 123 -6.52 21.80 15.10
C PRO A 123 -5.17 22.46 15.42
N CYS A 124 -4.91 22.81 16.68
CA CYS A 124 -3.61 23.35 17.11
C CYS A 124 -2.45 22.37 16.83
N TYR A 125 -2.65 21.10 17.18
CA TYR A 125 -1.64 20.07 16.97
C TYR A 125 -1.51 19.66 15.50
N ALA A 126 -2.60 19.60 14.74
CA ALA A 126 -2.55 19.38 13.31
C ALA A 126 -1.72 20.48 12.61
N MET A 127 -1.92 21.73 13.00
CA MET A 127 -1.17 22.87 12.48
C MET A 127 0.34 22.75 12.77
N LEU A 128 0.72 22.33 13.98
CA LEU A 128 2.12 22.05 14.32
C LEU A 128 2.71 20.95 13.43
N LEU A 129 2.02 19.83 13.26
CA LEU A 129 2.51 18.70 12.46
C LEU A 129 2.61 19.06 10.96
N LEU A 130 1.66 19.85 10.44
CA LEU A 130 1.72 20.35 9.08
C LEU A 130 2.87 21.33 8.86
N ALA A 131 3.18 22.18 9.84
CA ALA A 131 4.36 23.04 9.80
C ALA A 131 5.64 22.21 9.86
N HIS A 132 5.68 21.19 10.73
CA HIS A 132 6.80 20.27 10.86
C HIS A 132 7.08 19.51 9.56
N ALA A 133 6.05 19.01 8.87
CA ALA A 133 6.18 18.38 7.54
C ALA A 133 6.80 19.31 6.49
N LYS A 134 6.53 20.62 6.55
CA LYS A 134 7.09 21.60 5.60
C LYS A 134 8.56 21.91 5.88
N ILE A 135 9.00 21.80 7.14
CA ILE A 135 10.35 22.17 7.57
C ILE A 135 11.30 20.97 7.47
N LEU A 136 10.85 19.78 7.85
CA LEU A 136 11.66 18.58 7.83
C LEU A 136 11.33 17.71 6.62
N LEU A 137 12.38 17.41 5.85
CA LEU A 137 12.36 16.44 4.76
C LEU A 137 12.69 15.02 5.24
N GLU A 138 12.85 14.80 6.55
CA GLU A 138 13.16 13.49 7.15
C GLU A 138 11.88 12.79 7.66
N PRO A 139 11.42 11.72 6.98
CA PRO A 139 10.16 11.05 7.33
C PRO A 139 10.17 10.42 8.74
N ASP A 140 11.33 10.00 9.24
CA ASP A 140 11.44 9.31 10.52
C ASP A 140 11.19 10.24 11.72
N GLN A 141 11.77 11.44 11.70
CA GLN A 141 11.52 12.46 12.71
C GLN A 141 10.05 12.92 12.67
N PHE A 142 9.51 13.13 11.47
CA PHE A 142 8.09 13.43 11.29
C PHE A 142 7.20 12.34 11.92
N CYS A 143 7.48 11.06 11.68
CA CYS A 143 6.73 9.95 12.26
C CYS A 143 6.79 9.94 13.79
N GLN A 144 7.90 10.34 14.42
CA GLN A 144 8.03 10.38 15.88
C GLN A 144 7.12 11.42 16.53
N ALA A 145 6.78 12.49 15.80
CA ALA A 145 5.88 13.53 16.25
C ALA A 145 4.39 13.14 16.20
N TRP A 146 4.00 12.04 15.53
CA TRP A 146 2.58 11.63 15.46
C TRP A 146 2.04 11.15 16.81
N PRO A 147 0.75 11.27 17.13
CA PRO A 147 0.20 10.60 18.30
C PRO A 147 0.37 9.07 18.19
N ASP A 148 0.79 8.41 19.27
CA ASP A 148 0.71 6.94 19.37
C ASP A 148 -0.67 6.57 19.90
N THR A 149 -1.54 6.08 19.01
CA THR A 149 -2.93 5.77 19.36
C THR A 149 -3.02 4.74 20.49
N SER A 150 -2.07 3.79 20.57
CA SER A 150 -2.07 2.75 21.60
C SER A 150 -1.80 3.30 23.00
N LYS A 151 -0.93 4.31 23.13
CA LYS A 151 -0.57 4.92 24.42
C LYS A 151 -1.58 5.92 24.92
N VAL A 152 -2.31 6.54 24.01
CA VAL A 152 -3.29 7.60 24.33
C VAL A 152 -4.68 7.00 24.60
N THR A 153 -5.04 5.89 23.94
CA THR A 153 -6.33 5.20 24.14
C THR A 153 -6.49 4.77 25.61
N GLY A 154 -7.70 4.94 26.15
CA GLY A 154 -7.99 4.63 27.55
C GLY A 154 -7.61 5.73 28.55
N THR A 155 -7.00 6.82 28.09
CA THR A 155 -6.76 8.02 28.91
C THR A 155 -7.76 9.13 28.58
N PRO A 156 -7.93 10.15 29.43
CA PRO A 156 -8.76 11.32 29.11
C PRO A 156 -8.31 12.06 27.84
N TRP A 157 -7.04 11.90 27.43
CA TRP A 157 -6.49 12.53 26.24
C TRP A 157 -6.94 11.89 24.93
N GLN A 158 -7.54 10.70 24.94
CA GLN A 158 -8.00 10.01 23.73
C GLN A 158 -8.98 10.82 22.86
N GLU A 159 -9.67 11.78 23.45
CA GLU A 159 -10.60 12.68 22.78
C GLU A 159 -9.93 13.53 21.70
N ILE A 160 -8.61 13.70 21.77
CA ILE A 160 -7.83 14.38 20.73
C ILE A 160 -7.74 13.57 19.44
N LEU A 161 -7.75 12.23 19.52
CA LEU A 161 -7.30 11.36 18.44
C LEU A 161 -8.19 11.46 17.21
N LYS A 162 -9.52 11.30 17.36
CA LYS A 162 -10.44 11.31 16.21
C LYS A 162 -10.43 12.66 15.46
N PRO A 163 -10.60 13.83 16.13
CA PRO A 163 -10.60 15.11 15.42
C PRO A 163 -9.23 15.44 14.82
N LEU A 164 -8.13 15.08 15.49
CA LEU A 164 -6.77 15.31 15.00
C LEU A 164 -6.52 14.50 13.73
N LEU A 165 -6.77 13.18 13.78
CA LEU A 165 -6.53 12.29 12.65
C LEU A 165 -7.42 12.63 11.46
N LYS A 166 -8.68 13.02 11.70
CA LYS A 166 -9.56 13.54 10.63
C LYS A 166 -8.94 14.74 9.92
N THR A 167 -8.39 15.69 10.68
CA THR A 167 -7.75 16.90 10.13
C THR A 167 -6.47 16.56 9.36
N LEU A 168 -5.62 15.70 9.93
CA LEU A 168 -4.36 15.28 9.32
C LEU A 168 -4.60 14.52 8.01
N PHE A 169 -5.47 13.51 8.01
CA PHE A 169 -5.72 12.69 6.82
C PHE A 169 -6.52 13.40 5.72
N SER A 170 -7.12 14.56 6.03
CA SER A 170 -7.68 15.47 5.01
C SER A 170 -6.61 16.34 4.33
N SER A 171 -5.39 16.35 4.88
CA SER A 171 -4.26 17.18 4.45
C SER A 171 -3.16 16.33 3.78
N GLU A 172 -2.13 17.01 3.26
CA GLU A 172 -0.96 16.36 2.68
C GLU A 172 0.04 16.01 3.79
N VAL A 173 -0.05 14.76 4.28
CA VAL A 173 0.71 14.29 5.45
C VAL A 173 1.36 12.93 5.26
N ILE A 174 1.18 12.32 4.08
CA ILE A 174 1.77 11.03 3.76
C ILE A 174 3.08 11.26 3.00
N PRO A 175 4.23 10.78 3.50
CA PRO A 175 5.50 11.01 2.84
C PRO A 175 5.58 10.19 1.55
N PHE A 176 6.00 10.82 0.46
CA PHE A 176 6.14 10.21 -0.85
C PHE A 176 7.32 10.82 -1.61
N SER A 177 8.21 9.95 -2.10
CA SER A 177 9.33 10.37 -2.95
C SER A 177 9.21 9.67 -4.29
N LYS A 178 9.25 10.46 -5.37
CA LYS A 178 9.43 9.89 -6.72
C LYS A 178 10.87 9.34 -6.83
N PRO A 179 11.10 8.30 -7.65
CA PRO A 179 12.47 7.87 -7.96
C PRO A 179 13.32 9.06 -8.45
N GLY A 180 14.44 9.32 -7.76
CA GLY A 180 15.33 10.45 -8.06
C GLY A 180 14.78 11.85 -7.75
N GLY A 181 13.60 11.95 -7.12
CA GLY A 181 12.97 13.23 -6.76
C GLY A 181 13.11 13.57 -5.27
N PHE A 182 12.83 14.82 -4.94
CA PHE A 182 12.76 15.27 -3.55
C PHE A 182 11.54 14.69 -2.82
N PRO A 183 11.62 14.49 -1.49
CA PRO A 183 10.46 14.11 -0.68
C PRO A 183 9.33 15.12 -0.82
N THR A 184 8.12 14.61 -1.00
CA THR A 184 6.88 15.38 -1.05
C THR A 184 5.85 14.77 -0.11
N TRP A 185 4.84 15.55 0.23
CA TRP A 185 3.71 15.06 1.03
C TRP A 185 2.48 14.95 0.16
N ILE A 186 1.75 13.85 0.29
CA ILE A 186 0.52 13.61 -0.46
C ILE A 186 -0.65 13.30 0.47
N LYS A 187 -1.87 13.38 -0.06
CA LYS A 187 -3.09 12.98 0.65
C LYS A 187 -3.21 11.46 0.69
N VAL A 188 -3.93 10.94 1.69
CA VAL A 188 -4.27 9.51 1.81
C VAL A 188 -4.98 8.99 0.56
N SER A 189 -5.91 9.77 -0.01
CA SER A 189 -6.66 9.40 -1.22
C SER A 189 -5.82 9.29 -2.49
N SER A 190 -4.60 9.85 -2.49
CA SER A 190 -3.67 9.78 -3.62
C SER A 190 -2.62 8.68 -3.46
N ALA A 191 -2.55 8.03 -2.30
CA ALA A 191 -1.55 7.03 -1.98
C ALA A 191 -2.09 5.62 -2.21
N VAL A 192 -1.22 4.72 -2.68
CA VAL A 192 -1.47 3.28 -2.66
C VAL A 192 -0.48 2.65 -1.69
N PHE A 193 -1.00 2.14 -0.58
CA PHE A 193 -0.19 1.68 0.52
C PHE A 193 0.27 0.23 0.35
N VAL A 194 1.54 -0.05 0.64
CA VAL A 194 2.05 -1.41 0.74
C VAL A 194 1.64 -2.00 2.09
N PRO A 195 0.83 -3.09 2.15
CA PRO A 195 0.34 -3.62 3.42
C PRO A 195 1.46 -3.99 4.40
N ARG A 196 1.15 -3.94 5.71
CA ARG A 196 2.10 -4.27 6.78
C ARG A 196 2.61 -5.71 6.63
N GLY A 197 3.93 -5.88 6.70
CA GLY A 197 4.58 -7.19 6.56
C GLY A 197 4.66 -7.72 5.12
N VAL A 198 4.12 -7.01 4.13
CA VAL A 198 4.21 -7.40 2.72
C VAL A 198 5.46 -6.79 2.09
N THR A 199 6.32 -7.65 1.55
CA THR A 199 7.46 -7.22 0.74
C THR A 199 7.12 -7.43 -0.74
N LEU A 200 7.00 -6.33 -1.48
CA LEU A 200 6.79 -6.38 -2.92
C LEU A 200 8.12 -6.65 -3.64
N GLN A 201 8.07 -7.53 -4.64
CA GLN A 201 9.17 -7.77 -5.57
C GLN A 201 9.47 -6.50 -6.38
N GLU A 202 10.74 -6.31 -6.77
CA GLU A 202 11.18 -5.09 -7.45
C GLU A 202 10.52 -4.93 -8.82
N ALA A 203 10.26 -6.03 -9.52
CA ALA A 203 9.52 -6.03 -10.78
C ALA A 203 8.10 -5.44 -10.62
N VAL A 204 7.41 -5.79 -9.53
CA VAL A 204 6.06 -5.29 -9.22
C VAL A 204 6.10 -3.81 -8.89
N LYS A 205 7.04 -3.37 -8.05
CA LYS A 205 7.21 -1.95 -7.73
C LYS A 205 7.50 -1.13 -8.99
N THR A 206 8.46 -1.56 -9.80
CA THR A 206 8.88 -0.87 -11.02
C THR A 206 7.72 -0.71 -11.99
N ALA A 207 6.96 -1.79 -12.24
CA ALA A 207 5.83 -1.76 -13.16
C ALA A 207 4.72 -0.82 -12.67
N LEU A 208 4.37 -0.87 -11.38
CA LEU A 208 3.34 -0.01 -10.80
C LEU A 208 3.76 1.47 -10.77
N VAL A 209 5.00 1.77 -10.43
CA VAL A 209 5.54 3.15 -10.49
C VAL A 209 5.52 3.66 -11.93
N ALA A 210 5.85 2.82 -12.92
CA ALA A 210 5.77 3.17 -14.33
C ALA A 210 4.32 3.38 -14.82
N CYS A 211 3.31 2.78 -14.17
CA CYS A 211 1.90 3.13 -14.36
C CYS A 211 1.50 4.48 -13.72
N GLY A 212 2.40 5.15 -13.01
CA GLY A 212 2.12 6.38 -12.26
C GLY A 212 1.51 6.16 -10.87
N VAL A 213 1.51 4.91 -10.37
CA VAL A 213 1.00 4.60 -9.03
C VAL A 213 1.94 5.18 -7.96
N LYS A 214 1.39 5.98 -7.05
CA LYS A 214 2.12 6.51 -5.90
C LYS A 214 2.19 5.45 -4.80
N LEU A 215 3.10 4.51 -4.96
CA LEU A 215 3.37 3.46 -3.97
C LEU A 215 3.99 4.07 -2.71
N VAL A 216 3.38 3.79 -1.56
CA VAL A 216 3.84 4.32 -0.26
C VAL A 216 4.01 3.19 0.75
N ALA A 217 5.18 3.15 1.40
CA ALA A 217 5.40 2.40 2.62
C ALA A 217 5.47 3.38 3.80
N ILE A 218 4.60 3.18 4.80
CA ILE A 218 4.56 4.02 6.01
C ILE A 218 4.98 3.22 7.25
N LYS A 219 5.43 3.93 8.29
CA LYS A 219 5.82 3.36 9.58
C LYS A 219 4.59 2.93 10.38
N ASP A 220 4.78 2.00 11.31
CA ASP A 220 3.71 1.39 12.12
C ASP A 220 2.83 2.40 12.87
N ARG A 221 3.42 3.50 13.34
CA ARG A 221 2.69 4.54 14.05
C ARG A 221 1.60 5.19 13.20
N ILE A 222 1.92 5.49 11.92
CA ILE A 222 0.96 6.04 10.97
C ILE A 222 -0.04 4.97 10.53
N TRP A 223 0.38 3.71 10.39
CA TRP A 223 -0.54 2.59 10.16
C TRP A 223 -1.60 2.46 11.25
N ASN A 224 -1.19 2.48 12.51
CA ASN A 224 -2.10 2.40 13.65
C ASN A 224 -3.07 3.60 13.69
N ALA A 225 -2.59 4.80 13.34
CA ALA A 225 -3.41 5.99 13.21
C ALA A 225 -4.44 5.87 12.08
N LEU A 226 -4.05 5.35 10.91
CA LEU A 226 -4.93 5.14 9.76
C LEU A 226 -6.06 4.17 10.12
N MET A 227 -5.71 3.04 10.73
CA MET A 227 -6.68 2.03 11.21
C MET A 227 -7.63 2.60 12.26
N PHE A 228 -7.12 3.39 13.23
CA PHE A 228 -7.95 4.00 14.26
C PHE A 228 -8.93 5.03 13.69
N SER A 229 -8.53 5.79 12.66
CA SER A 229 -9.34 6.86 12.09
C SER A 229 -10.51 6.38 11.22
N ASN A 230 -10.49 5.12 10.77
CA ASN A 230 -11.44 4.56 9.80
C ASN A 230 -11.57 5.39 8.51
N VAL A 231 -10.51 6.10 8.11
CA VAL A 231 -10.45 6.79 6.82
C VAL A 231 -10.28 5.76 5.71
N ALA A 232 -10.98 5.93 4.58
CA ALA A 232 -10.81 5.06 3.43
C ALA A 232 -9.41 5.22 2.81
N TYR A 233 -8.73 4.10 2.56
CA TYR A 233 -7.44 4.06 1.90
C TYR A 233 -7.37 2.87 0.93
N VAL A 234 -6.42 2.93 0.00
CA VAL A 234 -6.22 1.88 -1.00
C VAL A 234 -4.88 1.21 -0.73
N THR A 235 -4.87 -0.12 -0.74
CA THR A 235 -3.64 -0.92 -0.65
C THR A 235 -3.28 -1.54 -1.99
N VAL A 236 -2.01 -1.90 -2.16
CA VAL A 236 -1.58 -2.70 -3.31
C VAL A 236 -2.23 -4.07 -3.22
N SER A 237 -2.97 -4.44 -4.25
CA SER A 237 -3.55 -5.77 -4.44
C SER A 237 -3.26 -6.29 -5.85
N PRO A 238 -3.34 -7.61 -6.08
CA PRO A 238 -3.25 -8.17 -7.43
C PRO A 238 -4.29 -7.60 -8.38
N SER A 239 -5.54 -7.41 -7.94
CA SER A 239 -6.61 -6.79 -8.73
C SER A 239 -6.30 -5.35 -9.15
N LEU A 240 -5.78 -4.53 -8.23
CA LEU A 240 -5.34 -3.16 -8.54
C LEU A 240 -4.17 -3.19 -9.52
N ALA A 241 -3.19 -4.07 -9.31
CA ALA A 241 -2.06 -4.21 -10.22
C ALA A 241 -2.51 -4.58 -11.62
N ARG A 242 -3.38 -5.58 -11.78
CA ARG A 242 -3.95 -5.96 -13.08
C ARG A 242 -4.69 -4.80 -13.74
N ALA A 243 -5.48 -4.04 -12.98
CA ALA A 243 -6.19 -2.87 -13.50
C ALA A 243 -5.24 -1.77 -14.01
N GLU A 244 -4.20 -1.43 -13.25
CA GLU A 244 -3.25 -0.37 -13.63
C GLU A 244 -2.32 -0.79 -14.77
N LEU A 245 -1.84 -2.03 -14.77
CA LEU A 245 -1.03 -2.59 -15.86
C LEU A 245 -1.80 -2.63 -17.18
N ARG A 246 -3.10 -2.91 -17.14
CA ARG A 246 -3.96 -2.88 -18.33
C ARG A 246 -4.07 -1.47 -18.93
N LYS A 247 -4.18 -0.45 -18.07
CA LYS A 247 -4.25 0.96 -18.52
C LYS A 247 -2.94 1.42 -19.16
N THR A 248 -1.81 0.90 -18.69
CA THR A 248 -0.48 1.31 -19.15
C THR A 248 0.37 0.10 -19.55
N PRO A 249 0.12 -0.56 -20.71
CA PRO A 249 0.87 -1.76 -21.11
C PRO A 249 2.38 -1.52 -21.23
N SER A 250 2.78 -0.31 -21.63
CA SER A 250 4.18 0.09 -21.76
C SER A 250 4.98 -0.05 -20.46
N SER A 251 4.33 0.01 -19.29
CA SER A 251 4.99 -0.02 -17.97
C SER A 251 5.76 -1.30 -17.67
N TYR A 252 5.44 -2.40 -18.34
CA TYR A 252 6.11 -3.69 -18.15
C TYR A 252 6.66 -4.30 -19.44
N THR A 253 6.56 -3.61 -20.59
CA THR A 253 7.07 -4.12 -21.88
C THR A 253 8.58 -4.37 -21.86
N GLY A 254 9.35 -3.43 -21.31
CA GLY A 254 10.82 -3.47 -21.22
C GLY A 254 11.39 -4.34 -20.10
N LEU A 255 10.54 -4.99 -19.28
CA LEU A 255 11.00 -5.90 -18.24
C LEU A 255 11.60 -7.18 -18.85
N SER A 256 12.62 -7.72 -18.18
CA SER A 256 13.20 -9.03 -18.52
C SER A 256 12.17 -10.17 -18.33
N ARG A 257 12.45 -11.33 -18.92
CA ARG A 257 11.58 -12.52 -18.77
C ARG A 257 11.33 -12.87 -17.30
N GLN A 258 12.38 -12.86 -16.47
CA GLN A 258 12.27 -13.17 -15.05
C GLN A 258 11.38 -12.16 -14.31
N GLN A 259 11.57 -10.86 -14.55
CA GLN A 259 10.76 -9.80 -13.96
C GLN A 259 9.27 -9.90 -14.39
N LYS A 260 9.00 -10.26 -15.65
CA LYS A 260 7.62 -10.51 -16.11
C LYS A 260 6.98 -11.71 -15.42
N LEU A 261 7.75 -12.77 -15.16
CA LEU A 261 7.26 -13.94 -14.41
C LEU A 261 7.00 -13.61 -12.93
N GLU A 262 7.84 -12.77 -12.30
CA GLU A 262 7.59 -12.25 -10.95
C GLU A 262 6.31 -11.41 -10.90
N LEU A 263 6.14 -10.49 -11.86
CA LEU A 263 4.93 -9.69 -12.01
C LEU A 263 3.69 -10.58 -12.21
N LEU A 264 3.79 -11.59 -13.07
CA LEU A 264 2.72 -12.57 -13.29
C LEU A 264 2.39 -13.33 -12.00
N ARG A 265 3.41 -13.79 -11.25
CA ARG A 265 3.22 -14.49 -9.98
C ARG A 265 2.41 -13.64 -8.99
N TYR A 266 2.72 -12.35 -8.90
CA TYR A 266 1.96 -11.40 -8.09
C TYR A 266 0.53 -11.22 -8.61
N CYS A 267 0.34 -11.00 -9.91
CA CYS A 267 -0.98 -10.86 -10.53
C CYS A 267 -1.86 -12.11 -10.37
N LEU A 268 -1.30 -13.30 -10.16
CA LEU A 268 -2.06 -14.53 -9.94
C LEU A 268 -2.25 -14.86 -8.44
N SER A 269 -1.72 -14.05 -7.51
CA SER A 269 -1.61 -14.46 -6.10
C SER A 269 -2.93 -14.53 -5.34
N ASP A 270 -3.97 -13.80 -5.78
CA ASP A 270 -5.31 -13.78 -5.17
C ASP A 270 -6.25 -14.87 -5.69
N ASN A 271 -5.79 -15.71 -6.64
CA ASN A 271 -6.56 -16.76 -7.30
C ASN A 271 -7.85 -16.26 -7.99
N GLN A 272 -7.90 -14.98 -8.34
CA GLN A 272 -8.99 -14.39 -9.12
C GLN A 272 -8.45 -14.02 -10.50
N TYR A 273 -9.03 -14.62 -11.55
CA TYR A 273 -8.46 -14.53 -12.90
C TYR A 273 -9.35 -13.80 -13.92
N GLY A 274 -10.58 -13.43 -13.55
CA GLY A 274 -11.56 -12.83 -14.47
C GLY A 274 -11.12 -11.48 -15.04
N ASP A 275 -10.25 -10.78 -14.33
CA ASP A 275 -9.64 -9.50 -14.70
C ASP A 275 -8.17 -9.67 -15.13
N MET A 276 -7.78 -10.83 -15.69
CA MET A 276 -6.49 -11.00 -16.36
C MET A 276 -6.49 -10.48 -17.81
N GLN A 277 -7.67 -10.19 -18.36
CA GLN A 277 -7.85 -9.78 -19.76
C GLN A 277 -6.92 -8.62 -20.16
N ASN A 278 -6.37 -8.73 -21.37
CA ASN A 278 -5.50 -7.73 -22.03
C ASN A 278 -4.18 -7.46 -21.31
N LEU A 279 -3.69 -8.39 -20.48
CA LEU A 279 -2.34 -8.33 -19.93
C LEU A 279 -1.38 -9.15 -20.79
N ALA A 280 -0.27 -8.55 -21.25
CA ALA A 280 0.74 -9.21 -22.07
C ALA A 280 1.74 -9.99 -21.21
N LEU A 281 1.22 -10.88 -20.37
CA LEU A 281 1.96 -11.62 -19.35
C LEU A 281 1.83 -13.15 -19.49
N LEU A 282 1.15 -13.67 -20.52
CA LEU A 282 1.04 -15.11 -20.73
C LEU A 282 2.35 -15.65 -21.36
N PRO A 283 3.16 -16.46 -20.66
CA PRO A 283 4.47 -16.88 -21.15
C PRO A 283 4.35 -17.98 -22.20
N LEU A 284 5.01 -17.79 -23.34
CA LEU A 284 5.05 -18.75 -24.45
C LEU A 284 6.37 -19.53 -24.47
N ALA A 285 6.31 -20.75 -25.01
CA ALA A 285 7.45 -21.67 -25.13
C ALA A 285 8.56 -21.12 -26.06
N ASN A 286 8.23 -20.23 -27.00
CA ASN A 286 9.20 -19.52 -27.83
C ASN A 286 9.98 -18.41 -27.09
N GLY A 287 9.76 -18.24 -25.78
CA GLY A 287 10.43 -17.22 -24.98
C GLY A 287 9.77 -15.85 -24.97
N THR A 288 8.68 -15.65 -25.72
CA THR A 288 7.90 -14.40 -25.75
C THR A 288 6.73 -14.43 -24.76
N PHE A 289 5.96 -13.34 -24.72
CA PHE A 289 4.73 -13.22 -23.93
C PHE A 289 3.60 -12.74 -24.82
N THR A 290 2.39 -13.22 -24.57
CA THR A 290 1.18 -12.81 -25.28
C THR A 290 0.09 -12.33 -24.31
N LEU A 291 -1.02 -11.86 -24.88
CA LEU A 291 -2.18 -11.35 -24.15
C LEU A 291 -3.04 -12.49 -23.62
N TYR A 292 -3.62 -12.28 -22.44
CA TYR A 292 -4.81 -13.02 -22.03
C TYR A 292 -6.04 -12.43 -22.73
N LEU A 293 -6.75 -13.24 -23.51
CA LEU A 293 -7.97 -12.86 -24.21
C LEU A 293 -9.15 -13.63 -23.62
N PHE A 294 -10.30 -12.97 -23.47
CA PHE A 294 -11.53 -13.58 -22.96
C PHE A 294 -12.67 -13.28 -23.94
N GLY A 295 -13.54 -14.26 -24.18
CA GLY A 295 -14.64 -14.14 -25.13
C GLY A 295 -14.31 -14.78 -26.49
N THR A 296 -14.39 -14.00 -27.57
CA THR A 296 -14.09 -14.50 -28.93
C THR A 296 -12.67 -14.12 -29.33
N TYR A 297 -11.84 -15.13 -29.58
CA TYR A 297 -10.43 -14.97 -29.97
C TYR A 297 -10.16 -15.88 -31.16
N ARG A 298 -10.24 -15.32 -32.38
CA ARG A 298 -9.96 -16.11 -33.59
C ARG A 298 -8.46 -16.36 -33.70
N ASN A 299 -8.07 -17.63 -33.84
CA ASN A 299 -6.69 -18.08 -34.09
C ASN A 299 -5.65 -17.54 -33.09
N SER A 300 -6.05 -17.29 -31.84
CA SER A 300 -5.15 -16.80 -30.78
C SER A 300 -5.18 -17.71 -29.55
N ALA A 301 -5.56 -18.98 -29.75
CA ALA A 301 -5.57 -19.99 -28.71
C ALA A 301 -4.13 -20.33 -28.29
N VAL A 302 -3.94 -20.45 -26.98
CA VAL A 302 -2.68 -20.84 -26.35
C VAL A 302 -2.93 -22.09 -25.53
N TYR A 303 -2.04 -23.07 -25.61
CA TYR A 303 -2.26 -24.38 -25.03
C TYR A 303 -1.24 -24.73 -23.94
N LEU A 304 -1.73 -25.27 -22.81
CA LEU A 304 -0.89 -25.88 -21.79
C LEU A 304 -0.58 -27.33 -22.13
N CYS A 305 0.69 -27.68 -22.06
CA CYS A 305 1.12 -29.06 -22.20
C CYS A 305 0.75 -29.90 -20.97
N THR A 306 0.50 -31.18 -21.20
CA THR A 306 0.25 -32.15 -20.12
C THR A 306 1.23 -33.31 -20.24
N ALA A 307 1.39 -34.12 -19.19
CA ALA A 307 2.18 -35.34 -19.28
C ALA A 307 1.69 -36.27 -20.41
N GLN A 308 0.38 -36.23 -20.71
CA GLN A 308 -0.22 -36.99 -21.80
C GLN A 308 -0.08 -36.34 -23.17
N CYS A 309 0.19 -35.04 -23.24
CA CYS A 309 0.33 -34.25 -24.48
C CYS A 309 1.50 -33.26 -24.31
N PRO A 310 2.76 -33.75 -24.37
CA PRO A 310 3.95 -32.92 -24.14
C PRO A 310 4.27 -32.01 -25.34
N ARG A 311 4.99 -30.91 -25.06
CA ARG A 311 5.33 -29.87 -26.06
C ARG A 311 6.02 -30.39 -27.32
N HIS A 312 6.86 -31.42 -27.17
CA HIS A 312 7.68 -31.93 -28.28
C HIS A 312 6.86 -32.59 -29.38
N LEU A 313 5.57 -32.89 -29.16
CA LEU A 313 4.67 -33.39 -30.21
C LEU A 313 4.34 -32.33 -31.26
N LEU A 314 4.45 -31.04 -30.93
CA LEU A 314 4.00 -29.92 -31.76
C LEU A 314 5.15 -28.94 -32.07
N PRO A 315 6.18 -29.37 -32.82
CA PRO A 315 7.28 -28.49 -33.20
C PRO A 315 6.79 -27.37 -34.13
N SER A 316 7.46 -26.21 -34.08
CA SER A 316 7.07 -24.99 -34.81
C SER A 316 5.78 -24.30 -34.33
N LEU A 317 5.18 -24.76 -33.22
CA LEU A 317 4.03 -24.12 -32.58
C LEU A 317 4.40 -23.52 -31.21
N GLU A 318 5.67 -23.24 -30.95
CA GLU A 318 6.15 -22.72 -29.66
C GLU A 318 5.54 -21.35 -29.30
N GLY A 319 5.00 -20.62 -30.29
CA GLY A 319 4.25 -19.38 -30.08
C GLY A 319 2.78 -19.57 -29.68
N GLU A 320 2.26 -20.80 -29.72
CA GLU A 320 0.90 -21.16 -29.31
C GLU A 320 0.90 -22.08 -28.08
N LEU A 321 2.07 -22.39 -27.53
CA LEU A 321 2.23 -23.23 -26.35
C LEU A 321 2.72 -22.41 -25.16
N VAL A 322 2.16 -22.67 -23.98
CA VAL A 322 2.69 -22.13 -22.72
C VAL A 322 4.08 -22.73 -22.46
N ASP A 323 4.99 -21.90 -21.95
CA ASP A 323 6.30 -22.39 -21.48
C ASP A 323 6.12 -23.32 -20.26
N ASP A 324 6.48 -24.58 -20.43
CA ASP A 324 6.43 -25.63 -19.41
C ASP A 324 7.67 -25.66 -18.49
N SER A 325 8.66 -24.79 -18.73
CA SER A 325 9.85 -24.64 -17.87
C SER A 325 9.69 -23.59 -16.76
N ILE A 326 8.57 -22.87 -16.72
CA ILE A 326 8.28 -21.86 -15.69
C ILE A 326 8.03 -22.52 -14.32
N ASP A 327 8.03 -21.69 -13.28
CA ASP A 327 7.72 -22.11 -11.91
C ASP A 327 6.41 -22.93 -11.84
N PRO A 328 6.43 -24.15 -11.24
CA PRO A 328 5.26 -25.03 -11.19
C PRO A 328 4.02 -24.41 -10.53
N HIS A 329 4.19 -23.47 -9.59
CA HIS A 329 3.09 -22.77 -8.96
C HIS A 329 2.41 -21.80 -9.92
N ILE A 330 3.18 -21.10 -10.77
CA ILE A 330 2.61 -20.29 -11.86
C ILE A 330 1.88 -21.20 -12.84
N TYR A 331 2.52 -22.30 -13.26
CA TYR A 331 1.94 -23.25 -14.20
C TYR A 331 0.61 -23.82 -13.69
N ALA A 332 0.53 -24.20 -12.42
CA ALA A 332 -0.70 -24.69 -11.78
C ALA A 332 -1.85 -23.66 -11.83
N LYS A 333 -1.53 -22.37 -11.64
CA LYS A 333 -2.53 -21.30 -11.75
C LYS A 333 -2.98 -21.05 -13.18
N LEU A 334 -2.07 -21.10 -14.15
CA LEU A 334 -2.42 -21.05 -15.57
C LEU A 334 -3.33 -22.23 -15.96
N ASN A 335 -3.06 -23.43 -15.45
CA ASN A 335 -3.91 -24.59 -15.64
C ASN A 335 -5.32 -24.40 -15.03
N ALA A 336 -5.43 -23.72 -13.89
CA ALA A 336 -6.71 -23.37 -13.28
C ALA A 336 -7.51 -22.35 -14.12
N ILE A 337 -6.83 -21.41 -14.80
CA ILE A 337 -7.48 -20.51 -15.77
C ILE A 337 -8.03 -21.32 -16.95
N ALA A 338 -7.20 -22.20 -17.51
CA ALA A 338 -7.52 -22.98 -18.70
C ALA A 338 -8.63 -24.02 -18.50
N SER A 339 -8.70 -24.59 -17.30
CA SER A 339 -9.71 -25.58 -16.90
C SER A 339 -10.94 -24.94 -16.23
N GLY A 340 -10.89 -23.64 -15.95
CA GLY A 340 -11.92 -22.93 -15.22
C GLY A 340 -13.10 -22.53 -16.11
N VAL A 341 -14.05 -21.79 -15.52
CA VAL A 341 -15.23 -21.24 -16.20
C VAL A 341 -14.88 -20.00 -17.04
N TYR A 342 -13.61 -19.62 -17.05
CA TYR A 342 -13.10 -18.48 -17.78
C TYR A 342 -13.06 -18.84 -19.26
N ASN A 343 -13.92 -18.21 -20.07
CA ASN A 343 -13.89 -18.32 -21.53
C ASN A 343 -12.65 -17.59 -22.09
N SER A 344 -11.47 -18.08 -21.75
CA SER A 344 -10.17 -17.48 -22.06
C SER A 344 -9.52 -18.17 -23.25
N ASN A 345 -8.54 -17.51 -23.88
CA ASN A 345 -7.73 -18.11 -24.94
C ASN A 345 -6.76 -19.20 -24.47
N LEU A 346 -6.79 -19.58 -23.20
CA LEU A 346 -5.91 -20.56 -22.62
C LEU A 346 -6.64 -21.90 -22.48
N HIS A 347 -6.06 -22.97 -23.04
CA HIS A 347 -6.68 -24.30 -23.06
C HIS A 347 -5.70 -25.39 -22.65
N VAL A 348 -6.19 -26.44 -22.02
CA VAL A 348 -5.37 -27.63 -21.76
C VAL A 348 -5.26 -28.46 -23.05
N LEU A 349 -4.04 -28.88 -23.42
CA LEU A 349 -3.86 -29.78 -24.56
C LEU A 349 -4.58 -31.11 -24.30
N THR A 350 -5.56 -31.40 -25.15
CA THR A 350 -6.20 -32.70 -25.28
C THR A 350 -5.67 -33.44 -26.49
N VAL A 351 -5.87 -34.76 -26.52
CA VAL A 351 -5.54 -35.60 -27.68
C VAL A 351 -6.17 -35.08 -28.97
N HIS A 352 -7.41 -34.61 -28.89
CA HIS A 352 -8.12 -34.03 -30.03
C HIS A 352 -7.49 -32.71 -30.49
N SER A 353 -7.11 -31.84 -29.55
CA SER A 353 -6.41 -30.59 -29.87
C SER A 353 -5.07 -30.86 -30.56
N VAL A 354 -4.29 -31.81 -30.05
CA VAL A 354 -3.02 -32.23 -30.67
C VAL A 354 -3.26 -32.75 -32.09
N ALA A 355 -4.28 -33.59 -32.32
CA ALA A 355 -4.61 -34.08 -33.66
C ALA A 355 -4.91 -32.94 -34.65
N SER A 356 -5.70 -31.95 -34.22
CA SER A 356 -6.05 -30.77 -35.03
C SER A 356 -4.83 -29.88 -35.31
N LEU A 357 -3.97 -29.66 -34.30
CA LEU A 357 -2.76 -28.86 -34.44
C LEU A 357 -1.70 -29.58 -35.28
N LEU A 358 -1.58 -30.90 -35.19
CA LEU A 358 -0.68 -31.70 -36.03
C LEU A 358 -1.04 -31.56 -37.51
N ALA A 359 -2.32 -31.45 -37.86
CA ALA A 359 -2.74 -31.20 -39.25
C ALA A 359 -2.25 -29.83 -39.79
N ARG A 360 -1.93 -28.88 -38.92
CA ARG A 360 -1.33 -27.59 -39.30
C ARG A 360 0.19 -27.65 -39.41
N VAL A 361 0.82 -28.53 -38.63
CA VAL A 361 2.27 -28.75 -38.61
C VAL A 361 2.72 -29.63 -39.77
N LEU A 362 1.92 -30.63 -40.13
CA LEU A 362 2.18 -31.54 -41.23
C LEU A 362 1.77 -30.91 -42.56
N PRO A 363 2.57 -31.05 -43.63
CA PRO A 363 2.19 -30.58 -44.96
C PRO A 363 0.96 -31.33 -45.48
N ASN A 364 -0.03 -30.59 -46.01
CA ASN A 364 -1.26 -31.11 -46.63
C ASN A 364 -1.01 -31.81 -47.98
N GLN A 365 -0.20 -32.86 -48.01
CA GLN A 365 0.01 -33.67 -49.20
C GLN A 365 -0.05 -35.17 -48.89
N ASN A 366 -0.56 -35.95 -49.85
CA ASN A 366 -0.59 -37.42 -49.82
C ASN A 366 0.81 -38.07 -49.66
N LYS A 367 1.88 -37.29 -49.76
CA LYS A 367 3.25 -37.66 -49.37
C LYS A 367 3.76 -36.64 -48.35
N ILE A 368 3.91 -37.07 -47.09
CA ILE A 368 4.50 -36.24 -46.03
C ILE A 368 6.03 -36.27 -46.22
N CYS A 369 6.57 -35.36 -47.02
CA CYS A 369 8.00 -35.09 -47.03
C CYS A 369 8.31 -34.08 -45.93
N LEU A 370 8.75 -34.56 -44.77
CA LEU A 370 9.19 -33.70 -43.68
C LEU A 370 10.59 -33.15 -44.01
N PRO A 371 10.79 -31.83 -44.07
CA PRO A 371 12.12 -31.27 -44.25
C PRO A 371 12.97 -31.61 -43.02
N TYR A 372 14.11 -32.29 -43.24
CA TYR A 372 15.08 -32.67 -42.20
C TYR A 372 15.55 -31.49 -41.34
N SER A 373 15.42 -30.25 -41.84
CA SER A 373 15.75 -29.02 -41.11
C SER A 373 14.71 -28.59 -40.07
N LYS A 374 13.48 -29.14 -40.10
CA LYS A 374 12.40 -28.83 -39.14
C LYS A 374 11.96 -30.01 -38.28
N PHE A 375 12.16 -31.24 -38.75
CA PHE A 375 11.74 -32.45 -38.04
C PHE A 375 12.87 -33.47 -38.07
N ASP A 376 13.30 -33.93 -36.89
CA ASP A 376 14.27 -35.01 -36.76
C ASP A 376 13.58 -36.38 -36.69
N MET A 377 14.33 -37.45 -36.95
CA MET A 377 13.80 -38.83 -36.83
C MET A 377 13.35 -39.16 -35.41
N GLN A 378 13.99 -38.56 -34.39
CA GLN A 378 13.62 -38.72 -32.98
C GLN A 378 12.24 -38.15 -32.65
N TRP A 379 11.82 -37.08 -33.33
CA TRP A 379 10.48 -36.54 -33.20
C TRP A 379 9.44 -37.49 -33.77
N LEU A 380 9.68 -38.04 -34.97
CA LEU A 380 8.79 -39.03 -35.59
C LEU A 380 8.62 -40.27 -34.72
N GLU A 381 9.71 -40.78 -34.14
CA GLU A 381 9.68 -41.90 -33.20
C GLU A 381 8.80 -41.56 -31.99
N ARG A 382 9.04 -40.42 -31.32
CA ARG A 382 8.23 -39.97 -30.18
C ARG A 382 6.75 -39.82 -30.52
N LEU A 383 6.44 -39.27 -31.70
CA LEU A 383 5.07 -39.17 -32.19
C LEU A 383 4.46 -40.57 -32.42
N TRP A 384 5.21 -41.48 -33.04
CA TRP A 384 4.76 -42.85 -33.31
C TRP A 384 4.53 -43.67 -32.04
N TYR A 385 5.33 -43.46 -30.99
CA TYR A 385 5.08 -44.05 -29.67
C TYR A 385 3.86 -43.46 -28.95
N TRP A 386 3.49 -42.22 -29.27
CA TRP A 386 2.39 -41.52 -28.61
C TRP A 386 1.00 -41.83 -29.20
N ILE A 387 0.93 -42.17 -30.49
CA ILE A 387 -0.31 -42.44 -31.24
C ILE A 387 -1.10 -43.69 -30.78
N PRO A 388 -0.48 -44.84 -30.43
CA PRO A 388 -1.19 -46.08 -30.15
C PRO A 388 -2.28 -45.92 -29.07
N GLY A 389 -3.50 -46.38 -29.38
CA GLY A 389 -4.65 -46.30 -28.46
C GLY A 389 -5.40 -44.97 -28.45
N LYS A 390 -5.02 -43.99 -29.28
CA LYS A 390 -5.68 -42.67 -29.37
C LYS A 390 -6.64 -42.64 -30.56
N ALA A 391 -7.94 -42.76 -30.30
CA ALA A 391 -8.98 -42.96 -31.33
C ALA A 391 -9.16 -41.82 -32.36
N CYS A 392 -8.50 -40.66 -32.19
CA CYS A 392 -8.71 -39.47 -33.01
C CYS A 392 -7.65 -39.23 -34.09
N ILE A 393 -6.68 -40.12 -34.28
CA ILE A 393 -5.54 -39.89 -35.19
C ILE A 393 -5.39 -41.08 -36.15
N CYS A 394 -5.73 -40.87 -37.42
CA CYS A 394 -5.53 -41.85 -38.49
C CYS A 394 -4.54 -41.30 -39.53
N PHE A 395 -3.32 -41.83 -39.54
CA PHE A 395 -2.41 -41.60 -40.67
C PHE A 395 -2.77 -42.58 -41.78
N LYS A 396 -3.28 -42.07 -42.91
CA LYS A 396 -3.38 -42.89 -44.13
C LYS A 396 -1.97 -43.02 -44.71
N THR A 397 -1.40 -44.21 -44.59
CA THR A 397 -0.20 -44.56 -45.35
C THR A 397 -0.59 -44.69 -46.82
N CYS A 398 -0.02 -43.85 -47.69
CA CYS A 398 0.02 -44.16 -49.11
C CYS A 398 0.99 -45.34 -49.27
N ARG A 399 0.46 -46.51 -49.67
CA ARG A 399 1.28 -47.62 -50.17
C ARG A 399 1.98 -47.23 -51.45
#